data_AF-A0A1R2B744-F1
#
_entry.id   AF-A0A1R2B744-F1
#
_cell.length_a   1.000
_cell.length_b   1.000
_cell.length_c   1.000
_cell.angle_alpha   90.00
_cell.angle_beta   90.00
_cell.angle_gamma   90.00
#
_symmetry.space_group_name_H-M   'P 1'
#
loop_
_entity.id
_entity.type
_entity.pdbx_description
1 polymer ?
#
loop_
_entity_poly.entity_id
_entity_poly.type
_entity_poly.pdbx_seq_one_letter_code
_entity_poly.pdbx_strand_id
1 'polypeptide(L)'
;MEEDYQVFSEDIKKKIIAFGISYKWRDSCVNDLISWEVCKKDNPYFGFYQCSDIQKAWEKCEIEREKKIISTPYFRQVPEEKRRLSF
;
A
#
# COMPACT_ATOMS: atom_id res chain seq x y z
N MET A 1 2.06 4.70 -12.15
CA MET A 1 2.01 3.24 -11.89
C MET A 1 3.39 2.61 -11.86
N GLU A 2 4.36 3.06 -12.68
CA GLU A 2 5.74 2.51 -12.67
C GLU A 2 6.56 2.92 -11.43
N GLU A 3 6.30 4.08 -10.83
CA GLU A 3 7.04 4.56 -9.64
C GLU A 3 6.76 3.74 -8.37
N ASP A 4 5.65 3.01 -8.32
CA ASP A 4 5.26 2.15 -7.17
C ASP A 4 5.73 0.70 -7.34
N TYR A 5 6.39 0.38 -8.47
CA TYR A 5 6.87 -0.98 -8.74
C TYR A 5 8.18 -1.24 -8.00
N GLN A 6 8.07 -1.80 -6.79
CA GLN A 6 9.23 -2.26 -6.04
C GLN A 6 9.67 -3.65 -6.49
N VAL A 7 10.95 -3.79 -6.84
CA VAL A 7 11.57 -5.10 -7.03
C VAL A 7 11.79 -5.71 -5.65
N PHE A 8 10.94 -6.66 -5.29
CA PHE A 8 11.05 -7.37 -4.01
C PHE A 8 12.19 -8.40 -4.02
N SER A 9 12.87 -8.54 -2.88
CA SER A 9 13.79 -9.65 -2.62
C SER A 9 13.04 -11.00 -2.68
N GLU A 10 13.76 -12.10 -2.88
CA GLU A 10 13.15 -13.43 -2.93
C GLU A 10 12.41 -13.79 -1.64
N ASP A 11 12.92 -13.36 -0.49
CA ASP A 11 12.29 -13.62 0.80
C ASP A 11 10.95 -12.91 0.93
N ILE A 12 10.86 -11.65 0.47
CA ILE A 12 9.60 -10.90 0.44
C ILE A 12 8.62 -11.56 -0.54
N LYS A 13 9.08 -12.01 -1.72
CA LYS A 13 8.24 -12.74 -2.68
C LYS A 13 7.66 -14.02 -2.08
N LYS A 14 8.46 -14.80 -1.35
CA LYS A 14 8.00 -16.01 -0.65
C LYS A 14 6.94 -15.68 0.39
N LYS A 15 7.12 -14.62 1.18
CA LYS A 15 6.14 -14.17 2.18
C LYS A 15 4.84 -13.69 1.53
N ILE A 16 4.91 -12.90 0.46
CA ILE A 16 3.75 -12.45 -0.33
C ILE A 16 2.91 -13.65 -0.80
N ILE A 17 3.57 -14.69 -1.31
CA ILE A 17 2.89 -15.92 -1.77
C ILE A 17 2.29 -16.67 -0.57
N ALA A 18 3.05 -16.85 0.51
CA ALA A 18 2.62 -17.59 1.70
C ALA A 18 1.41 -16.94 2.39
N PHE A 19 1.32 -15.62 2.42
CA PHE A 19 0.20 -14.87 3.01
C PHE A 19 -0.92 -14.54 2.02
N GLY A 20 -0.78 -14.93 0.74
CA GLY A 20 -1.81 -14.68 -0.26
C GLY A 20 -2.03 -13.19 -0.58
N ILE A 21 -0.98 -12.36 -0.47
CA ILE A 21 -1.09 -10.91 -0.69
C ILE A 21 -1.37 -10.63 -2.17
N SER A 22 -2.55 -10.05 -2.42
CA SER A 22 -3.02 -9.67 -3.76
C SER A 22 -2.12 -8.61 -4.39
N TYR A 23 -2.03 -8.61 -5.72
CA TYR A 23 -1.20 -7.68 -6.48
C TYR A 23 -1.48 -6.20 -6.15
N LYS A 24 -2.74 -5.87 -5.84
CA LYS A 24 -3.15 -4.50 -5.48
C LYS A 24 -2.48 -3.95 -4.21
N TRP A 25 -1.97 -4.83 -3.34
CA TRP A 25 -1.32 -4.48 -2.07
C TRP A 25 0.20 -4.70 -2.10
N ARG A 26 0.77 -4.90 -3.29
CA ARG A 26 2.22 -5.08 -3.49
C ARG A 26 2.90 -3.76 -3.85
N ASP A 27 2.59 -2.75 -3.06
CA ASP A 27 3.08 -1.39 -3.19
C ASP A 27 4.26 -1.13 -2.23
N SER A 28 4.65 0.14 -2.09
CA SER A 28 5.70 0.57 -1.17
C SER A 28 5.47 0.19 0.30
N CYS A 29 4.23 -0.09 0.69
CA CYS A 29 3.81 -0.41 2.05
C CYS A 29 3.70 -1.92 2.31
N VAL A 30 4.01 -2.77 1.32
CA VAL A 30 3.86 -4.24 1.45
C VAL A 30 4.67 -4.85 2.60
N ASN A 31 5.80 -4.23 2.99
CA ASN A 31 6.62 -4.73 4.10
C ASN A 31 5.90 -4.58 5.46
N ASP A 32 5.14 -3.51 5.64
CA ASP A 32 4.34 -3.29 6.84
C ASP A 32 3.15 -4.26 6.87
N LEU A 33 2.54 -4.51 5.71
CA LEU A 33 1.50 -5.53 5.55
C LEU A 33 2.02 -6.93 5.89
N ILE A 34 3.20 -7.31 5.38
CA ILE A 34 3.85 -8.59 5.71
C ILE A 34 4.12 -8.67 7.22
N SER A 35 4.62 -7.60 7.83
CA SER A 35 4.90 -7.56 9.28
C SER A 35 3.61 -7.76 10.09
N TRP A 36 2.50 -7.19 9.63
CA TRP A 36 1.19 -7.38 10.24
C TRP A 36 0.71 -8.83 10.12
N GLU A 37 0.84 -9.45 8.93
CA GLU A 37 0.49 -10.86 8.72
C GLU A 37 1.34 -11.82 9.55
N VAL A 38 2.65 -11.57 9.65
CA VAL A 38 3.56 -12.32 10.53
C VAL A 38 3.12 -12.21 11.99
N CYS A 39 2.85 -11.00 12.46
CA CYS A 39 2.42 -10.78 13.84
C CYS A 39 1.10 -11.51 14.16
N LYS A 40 0.13 -11.51 13.23
CA LYS A 40 -1.13 -12.25 13.40
C LYS A 40 -0.89 -13.75 13.48
N LYS A 41 0.03 -14.28 12.67
CA LYS A 41 0.40 -15.70 12.68
C LYS A 41 1.08 -16.11 13.98
N ASP A 42 1.96 -15.27 14.51
CA ASP A 42 2.69 -15.54 15.75
C ASP A 42 1.80 -15.39 17.00
N ASN A 43 0.73 -14.60 16.92
CA ASN A 43 -0.20 -14.34 18.02
C ASN A 43 -1.66 -14.73 17.68
N PRO A 44 -1.97 -16.03 17.50
CA PRO A 44 -3.28 -16.46 16.99
C PRO A 44 -4.47 -16.13 17.91
N TYR A 45 -4.24 -16.00 19.23
CA TYR A 45 -5.31 -15.76 20.21
C TYR A 45 -5.55 -14.27 20.51
N PHE A 46 -4.56 -13.41 20.29
CA PHE A 46 -4.61 -11.97 20.62
C PHE A 46 -4.14 -11.06 19.47
N GLY A 47 -3.97 -11.61 18.27
CA GLY A 47 -3.33 -10.93 17.14
C GLY A 47 -3.97 -9.61 16.76
N PHE A 48 -5.30 -9.46 16.94
CA PHE A 48 -5.97 -8.19 16.72
C PHE A 48 -5.51 -7.07 17.69
N TYR A 49 -5.27 -7.39 18.95
CA TYR A 49 -4.88 -6.39 19.95
C TYR A 49 -3.37 -6.14 19.94
N GLN A 50 -2.58 -7.21 19.87
CA GLN A 50 -1.11 -7.12 19.93
C GLN A 50 -0.48 -6.59 18.64
N CYS A 51 -1.13 -6.80 17.49
CA CYS A 51 -0.63 -6.31 16.20
C CYS A 51 -1.29 -5.01 15.76
N SER A 52 -2.08 -4.36 16.63
CA SER A 52 -2.83 -3.14 16.32
C SER A 52 -1.92 -1.96 15.96
N ASP A 53 -0.75 -1.85 16.58
CA ASP A 53 0.21 -0.78 16.25
C ASP A 53 0.87 -1.00 14.88
N ILE A 54 1.13 -2.26 14.51
CA ILE A 54 1.66 -2.61 13.18
C ILE A 54 0.60 -2.38 12.11
N GLN A 55 -0.66 -2.70 12.40
CA GLN A 55 -1.78 -2.38 11.52
C GLN A 55 -1.88 -0.87 11.27
N LYS A 56 -1.84 -0.05 12.34
CA LYS A 56 -1.87 1.42 12.21
C LYS A 56 -0.68 1.95 11.41
N ALA A 57 0.50 1.36 11.57
CA ALA A 57 1.68 1.74 10.79
C ALA A 57 1.47 1.48 9.30
N TRP A 58 0.95 0.30 8.94
CA TRP A 58 0.60 -0.02 7.55
C TRP A 58 -0.48 0.93 7.00
N GLU A 59 -1.57 1.15 7.74
CA GLU A 59 -2.64 2.09 7.34
C GLU A 59 -2.11 3.52 7.14
N LYS A 60 -1.20 3.97 8.00
CA LYS A 60 -0.56 5.28 7.86
C LYS A 60 0.30 5.35 6.59
N CYS A 61 1.06 4.29 6.28
CA CYS A 61 1.83 4.22 5.05
C CYS A 61 0.93 4.33 3.81
N GLU A 62 -0.19 3.61 3.78
CA GLU A 62 -1.18 3.68 2.70
C GLU A 62 -1.74 5.09 2.52
N ILE A 63 -2.15 5.74 3.61
CA ILE A 63 -2.66 7.12 3.57
C ILE A 63 -1.60 8.09 3.03
N GLU A 64 -0.34 7.95 3.46
CA GLU A 64 0.75 8.80 2.96
C GLU A 64 1.06 8.54 1.49
N ARG A 65 0.97 7.29 1.03
CA ARG A 65 1.11 6.92 -0.37
C ARG A 65 0.00 7.54 -1.21
N GLU A 66 -1.25 7.41 -0.80
CA GLU A 66 -2.39 8.03 -1.49
C GLU A 66 -2.26 9.55 -1.55
N LYS A 67 -1.87 10.20 -0.44
CA LYS A 67 -1.60 11.65 -0.41
C LYS A 67 -0.50 12.04 -1.40
N LYS A 68 0.57 11.24 -1.52
CA LYS A 68 1.63 11.47 -2.51
C LYS A 68 1.09 11.34 -3.93
N ILE A 69 0.35 10.27 -4.24
CA ILE A 69 -0.26 10.05 -5.56
C ILE A 69 -1.17 11.23 -5.95
N ILE A 70 -2.05 11.68 -5.03
CA ILE A 70 -2.97 12.81 -5.26
C ILE A 70 -2.21 14.13 -5.45
N SER A 71 -1.11 14.34 -4.73
CA SER A 71 -0.30 15.55 -4.84
C SER A 71 0.67 15.55 -6.03
N THR A 72 0.85 14.43 -6.73
CA THR A 72 1.65 14.35 -7.95
C THR A 72 1.02 15.17 -9.09
N PRO A 73 1.78 16.06 -9.78
CA PRO A 73 1.25 17.00 -10.76
C PRO A 73 0.59 16.39 -12.01
N TYR A 74 0.68 15.08 -12.22
CA TYR A 74 -0.03 14.37 -13.30
C TYR A 74 -1.54 14.21 -13.04
N PHE A 75 -2.00 14.42 -11.80
CA PHE A 75 -3.41 14.56 -11.42
C PHE A 75 -3.86 16.04 -11.40
N ARG A 76 -3.15 16.95 -12.08
CA ARG A 76 -3.68 18.29 -12.32
C ARG A 76 -5.04 18.15 -13.01
N GLN A 77 -6.08 18.59 -12.33
CA GLN A 77 -7.40 18.79 -12.92
C GLN A 77 -7.19 19.47 -14.26
N VAL A 78 -7.77 18.90 -15.32
CA VAL A 78 -7.80 19.55 -16.63
C VAL A 78 -8.30 20.98 -16.38
N PRO A 79 -7.50 22.02 -16.68
CA PRO A 79 -7.93 23.39 -16.47
C PRO A 79 -9.30 23.56 -17.12
N GLU A 80 -10.26 24.16 -16.42
CA GLU A 80 -11.64 24.33 -16.92
C GLU A 80 -11.69 24.96 -18.32
N GLU A 81 -10.68 25.76 -18.69
CA GLU A 81 -10.53 26.34 -20.03
C GLU A 81 -10.50 25.29 -21.15
N LYS A 82 -9.94 24.09 -20.91
CA LYS A 82 -9.94 22.98 -21.89
C LYS A 82 -11.26 22.19 -21.92
N ARG A 83 -12.15 22.34 -20.92
CA ARG A 83 -13.51 21.74 -20.95
C ARG A 83 -14.49 22.51 -21.83
N ARG A 84 -14.24 23.80 -22.09
CA ARG A 84 -15.17 24.66 -22.85
C ARG A 84 -14.99 24.61 -24.38
N LEU A 85 -13.94 23.96 -24.88
CA LEU A 85 -13.65 23.88 -26.33
C LEU A 85 -14.14 22.56 -26.97
N SER A 86 -15.10 21.89 -26.34
CA SER A 86 -15.77 20.73 -26.93
C SER A 86 -17.26 21.00 -27.09
N PHE A 87 -17.61 22.04 -27.83
CA PHE A 87 -18.90 22.21 -28.51
C PHE A 87 -18.72 23.07 -29.75
#